data_AF-A0A847A5G0-F1
#
_entry.id   AF-A0A847A5G0-F1
#
_cell.length_a   1.000
_cell.length_b   1.000
_cell.length_c   1.000
_cell.angle_alpha   90.00
_cell.angle_beta   90.00
_cell.angle_gamma   90.00
#
_symmetry.space_group_name_H-M   'P 1'
#
loop_
_entity.id
_entity.type
_entity.pdbx_description
1 polymer ?
#
loop_
_entity_poly.entity_id
_entity_poly.type
_entity_poly.pdbx_seq_one_letter_code
_entity_poly.pdbx_strand_id
1 'polypeptide(L)'
;MGVDSSELDRLAVDLARAPETLPKYLRIAIEVSARNVKDDARDAVRGRRHFRQAAAAIDYELVGYSGAASGMDAEIGYNKGNSSGRLGNLIEYGAPRSNNSLAPGSELQKALVKNRSDFESGVATAVSDALRAVGL
;
A
#
# COMPACT_ATOMS: atom_id res chain seq x y z
N MET A 1 31.87 0.16 -44.48
CA MET A 1 30.44 0.07 -44.12
C MET A 1 30.33 0.36 -42.64
N GLY A 2 29.72 1.47 -42.25
CA GLY A 2 29.42 1.76 -40.84
C GLY A 2 28.15 1.01 -40.45
N VAL A 3 28.13 0.47 -39.23
CA VAL A 3 26.91 -0.10 -38.64
C VAL A 3 26.07 1.07 -38.13
N ASP A 4 24.78 1.11 -38.47
CA ASP A 4 23.84 2.06 -37.88
C ASP A 4 23.49 1.60 -36.45
N SER A 5 23.91 2.38 -35.45
CA SER A 5 23.67 2.12 -34.02
C SER A 5 22.57 3.01 -33.44
N SER A 6 21.88 3.81 -34.25
CA SER A 6 20.96 4.84 -33.75
C SER A 6 19.77 4.27 -32.96
N GLU A 7 19.31 3.06 -33.27
CA GLU A 7 18.26 2.37 -32.49
C GLU A 7 18.75 1.92 -31.10
N LEU A 8 20.01 1.44 -31.01
CA LEU A 8 20.65 1.09 -29.74
C LEU A 8 20.83 2.32 -28.85
N ASP A 9 21.22 3.46 -29.46
CA ASP A 9 21.38 4.72 -28.74
C ASP A 9 20.04 5.24 -28.21
N ARG A 10 18.95 5.12 -29.00
CA ARG A 10 17.59 5.45 -28.54
C ARG A 10 17.15 4.57 -27.38
N LEU A 11 17.32 3.25 -27.49
CA LEU A 11 17.00 2.31 -26.42
C LEU A 11 17.76 2.65 -25.12
N ALA A 12 19.05 2.99 -25.21
CA ALA A 12 19.84 3.40 -24.06
C ALA A 12 19.31 4.69 -23.41
N VAL A 13 18.89 5.67 -24.22
CA VAL A 13 18.27 6.92 -23.73
C VAL A 13 16.92 6.65 -23.06
N ASP A 14 16.07 5.82 -23.65
CA ASP A 14 14.75 5.52 -23.09
C ASP A 14 14.87 4.74 -21.78
N LEU A 15 15.79 3.76 -21.70
CA LEU A 15 16.13 3.07 -20.44
C LEU A 15 16.67 4.02 -19.37
N ALA A 16 17.46 5.02 -19.75
CA ALA A 16 17.98 6.01 -18.80
C ALA A 16 16.89 6.92 -18.22
N ARG A 17 15.79 7.13 -18.96
CA ARG A 17 14.65 7.96 -18.54
C ARG A 17 13.58 7.21 -17.75
N ALA A 18 13.49 5.89 -17.89
CA ALA A 18 12.49 5.08 -17.19
C ALA A 18 12.42 5.32 -15.66
N PRO A 19 13.54 5.49 -14.93
CA PRO A 19 13.50 5.79 -13.49
C PRO A 19 12.86 7.14 -13.14
N GLU A 20 12.80 8.10 -14.07
CA GLU A 20 12.20 9.42 -13.82
C GLU A 20 10.66 9.35 -13.78
N THR A 21 10.06 8.42 -14.52
CA THR A 21 8.60 8.24 -14.57
C THR A 21 8.09 7.24 -13.53
N LEU A 22 8.96 6.32 -13.08
CA LEU A 22 8.63 5.27 -12.12
C LEU A 22 8.00 5.75 -10.79
N PRO A 23 8.45 6.85 -10.14
CA PRO A 23 7.86 7.31 -8.87
C PRO A 23 6.35 7.56 -8.98
N LYS A 24 5.88 8.14 -10.09
CA LYS A 24 4.46 8.41 -10.31
C LYS A 24 3.64 7.12 -10.28
N TYR A 25 4.11 6.09 -10.97
CA TYR A 25 3.38 4.83 -11.09
C TYR A 25 3.49 3.98 -9.82
N LEU A 26 4.64 3.98 -9.14
CA LEU A 26 4.78 3.33 -7.84
C LEU A 26 3.86 3.94 -6.79
N ARG A 27 3.72 5.27 -6.77
CA ARG A 27 2.76 5.94 -5.88
C ARG A 27 1.34 5.42 -6.09
N ILE A 28 0.92 5.26 -7.35
CA ILE A 28 -0.41 4.74 -7.69
C ILE A 28 -0.56 3.31 -7.18
N ALA A 29 0.42 2.44 -7.43
CA ALA A 29 0.37 1.04 -6.97
C ALA A 29 0.26 0.95 -5.44
N ILE A 30 1.08 1.71 -4.71
CA ILE A 30 1.05 1.77 -3.25
C ILE A 30 -0.31 2.27 -2.74
N GLU A 31 -0.85 3.33 -3.35
CA GLU A 31 -2.13 3.89 -2.94
C GLU A 31 -3.30 2.93 -3.17
N VAL A 32 -3.30 2.22 -4.30
CA VAL A 32 -4.31 1.19 -4.59
C VAL A 32 -4.21 0.04 -3.59
N SER A 33 -3.02 -0.48 -3.34
CA SER A 33 -2.84 -1.56 -2.37
C SER A 33 -3.21 -1.13 -0.96
N ALA A 34 -2.85 0.09 -0.53
CA ALA A 34 -3.23 0.61 0.78
C ALA A 34 -4.76 0.75 0.92
N ARG A 35 -5.47 1.18 -0.15
CA ARG A 35 -6.94 1.21 -0.18
C ARG A 35 -7.53 -0.18 -0.02
N ASN A 36 -7.03 -1.17 -0.76
CA ASN A 36 -7.54 -2.55 -0.68
C ASN A 36 -7.31 -3.15 0.72
N VAL A 37 -6.12 -2.96 1.30
CA VAL A 37 -5.83 -3.41 2.68
C VAL A 37 -6.76 -2.74 3.68
N LYS A 38 -6.99 -1.41 3.56
CA LYS A 38 -7.94 -0.68 4.40
C LYS A 38 -9.34 -1.28 4.28
N ASP A 39 -9.83 -1.48 3.08
CA ASP A 39 -11.20 -1.93 2.84
C ASP A 39 -11.42 -3.35 3.33
N ASP A 40 -10.47 -4.27 3.10
CA ASP A 40 -10.49 -5.62 3.66
C ASP A 40 -10.47 -5.63 5.20
N ALA A 41 -9.63 -4.79 5.81
CA ALA A 41 -9.59 -4.67 7.26
C ALA A 41 -10.90 -4.11 7.82
N ARG A 42 -11.49 -3.12 7.14
CA ARG A 42 -12.81 -2.56 7.50
C ARG A 42 -13.88 -3.63 7.47
N ASP A 43 -13.91 -4.46 6.43
CA ASP A 43 -14.90 -5.52 6.29
C ASP A 43 -14.74 -6.62 7.34
N ALA A 44 -13.50 -7.01 7.63
CA ALA A 44 -13.20 -7.94 8.72
C ALA A 44 -13.70 -7.42 10.08
N VAL A 45 -13.45 -6.14 10.38
CA VAL A 45 -13.88 -5.51 11.63
C VAL A 45 -15.39 -5.31 11.70
N ARG A 46 -16.06 -4.98 10.58
CA ARG A 46 -17.53 -4.95 10.48
C ARG A 46 -18.17 -6.29 10.80
N GLY A 47 -17.46 -7.40 10.55
CA GLY A 47 -17.88 -8.74 10.94
C GLY A 47 -17.97 -8.94 12.46
N ARG A 48 -17.25 -8.15 13.27
CA ARG A 48 -17.22 -8.29 14.73
C ARG A 48 -18.39 -7.55 15.40
N ARG A 49 -19.28 -8.30 16.03
CA ARG A 49 -20.51 -7.80 16.69
C ARG A 49 -20.30 -6.56 17.56
N HIS A 50 -19.21 -6.49 18.33
CA HIS A 50 -18.96 -5.42 19.29
C HIS A 50 -18.07 -4.27 18.76
N PHE A 51 -17.47 -4.42 17.58
CA PHE A 51 -16.46 -3.50 17.05
C PHE A 51 -16.80 -2.92 15.67
N ARG A 52 -18.02 -3.11 15.18
CA ARG A 52 -18.45 -2.65 13.85
C ARG A 52 -18.15 -1.17 13.60
N GLN A 53 -18.40 -0.34 14.60
CA GLN A 53 -18.15 1.10 14.60
C GLN A 53 -16.67 1.48 14.53
N ALA A 54 -15.76 0.57 14.90
CA ALA A 54 -14.33 0.80 14.83
C ALA A 54 -13.79 0.71 13.40
N ALA A 55 -14.49 0.00 12.49
CA ALA A 55 -14.10 -0.10 11.09
C ALA A 55 -13.96 1.29 10.43
N ALA A 56 -14.88 2.21 10.72
CA ALA A 56 -14.84 3.56 10.16
C ALA A 56 -13.58 4.36 10.57
N ALA A 57 -12.90 3.96 11.65
CA ALA A 57 -11.66 4.59 12.08
C ALA A 57 -10.41 4.03 11.39
N ILE A 58 -10.51 2.94 10.63
CA ILE A 58 -9.36 2.42 9.87
C ILE A 58 -9.17 3.31 8.65
N ASP A 59 -7.97 3.85 8.47
CA ASP A 59 -7.60 4.64 7.30
C ASP A 59 -6.18 4.33 6.84
N TYR A 60 -5.75 4.98 5.77
CA TYR A 60 -4.35 4.95 5.34
C TYR A 60 -3.79 6.36 5.12
N GLU A 61 -2.48 6.49 5.29
CA GLU A 61 -1.72 7.69 4.97
C GLU A 61 -0.49 7.31 4.14
N LEU A 62 -0.18 8.12 3.13
CA LEU A 62 1.08 8.00 2.39
C LEU A 62 2.15 8.81 3.11
N VAL A 63 3.24 8.16 3.47
CA VAL A 63 4.39 8.74 4.17
C VAL A 63 5.64 8.67 3.29
N GLY A 64 6.57 9.60 3.50
CA GLY A 64 7.89 9.57 2.86
C GLY A 64 7.95 9.95 1.37
N TYR A 65 6.83 10.29 0.72
CA TYR A 65 6.84 10.72 -0.68
C TYR A 65 7.56 12.07 -0.86
N SER A 66 8.79 12.02 -1.34
CA SER A 66 9.61 13.19 -1.72
C SER A 66 9.67 13.43 -3.25
N GLY A 67 8.92 12.66 -4.03
CA GLY A 67 9.00 12.66 -5.50
C GLY A 67 10.01 11.66 -6.08
N ALA A 68 10.83 11.01 -5.25
CA ALA A 68 11.72 9.94 -5.65
C ALA A 68 11.07 8.56 -5.51
N ALA A 69 11.56 7.55 -6.24
CA ALA A 69 11.07 6.17 -6.19
C ALA A 69 11.34 5.49 -4.83
N SER A 70 12.36 5.95 -4.10
CA SER A 70 12.73 5.43 -2.78
C SER A 70 11.95 6.09 -1.66
N GLY A 71 11.62 5.32 -0.62
CA GLY A 71 11.01 5.83 0.61
C GLY A 71 9.51 6.12 0.51
N MET A 72 8.81 5.56 -0.48
CA MET A 72 7.35 5.62 -0.52
C MET A 72 6.76 4.53 0.37
N ASP A 73 6.11 4.95 1.44
CA ASP A 73 5.46 4.05 2.38
C ASP A 73 3.98 4.41 2.52
N ALA A 74 3.16 3.42 2.86
CA ALA A 74 1.78 3.63 3.26
C ALA A 74 1.56 3.00 4.63
N GLU A 75 1.09 3.82 5.58
CA GLU A 75 0.70 3.34 6.89
C GLU A 75 -0.82 3.11 6.90
N ILE A 76 -1.24 1.90 7.27
CA ILE A 76 -2.65 1.53 7.37
C ILE A 76 -2.97 1.16 8.81
N GLY A 77 -4.01 1.77 9.37
CA GLY A 77 -4.38 1.48 10.75
C GLY A 77 -5.52 2.32 11.28
N TYR A 78 -5.79 2.20 12.58
CA TYR A 78 -6.82 2.96 13.25
C TYR A 78 -6.37 4.40 13.51
N ASN A 79 -7.03 5.35 12.88
CA ASN A 79 -6.84 6.78 13.08
C ASN A 79 -7.15 7.17 14.54
N LYS A 80 -6.11 7.56 15.29
CA LYS A 80 -6.20 7.91 16.72
C LYS A 80 -6.91 9.24 16.99
N GLY A 81 -7.09 10.07 15.96
CA GLY A 81 -7.92 11.28 16.02
C GLY A 81 -9.41 10.96 16.20
N ASN A 82 -9.86 9.79 15.74
CA ASN A 82 -11.22 9.32 15.92
C ASN A 82 -11.41 8.63 17.27
N SER A 83 -12.55 8.87 17.94
CA SER A 83 -12.87 8.27 19.24
C SER A 83 -12.78 6.74 19.23
N SER A 84 -13.32 6.10 18.19
CA SER A 84 -13.23 4.64 17.99
C SER A 84 -11.81 4.15 17.68
N GLY A 85 -10.97 4.97 17.06
CA GLY A 85 -9.62 4.57 16.66
C GLY A 85 -8.61 4.54 17.82
N ARG A 86 -8.90 5.27 18.91
CA ARG A 86 -8.13 5.18 20.17
C ARG A 86 -8.11 3.77 20.74
N LEU A 87 -9.18 3.01 20.56
CA LEU A 87 -9.27 1.60 20.96
C LEU A 87 -8.65 0.63 19.95
N GLY A 88 -8.15 1.11 18.81
CA GLY A 88 -7.64 0.25 17.74
C GLY A 88 -6.55 -0.73 18.16
N ASN A 89 -5.64 -0.33 19.06
CA ASN A 89 -4.58 -1.22 19.55
C ASN A 89 -5.16 -2.38 20.37
N LEU A 90 -6.19 -2.09 21.15
CA LEU A 90 -6.91 -3.10 21.92
C LEU A 90 -7.65 -4.07 20.99
N ILE A 91 -8.25 -3.57 19.90
CA ILE A 91 -8.98 -4.40 18.93
C ILE A 91 -8.02 -5.31 18.15
N GLU A 92 -6.89 -4.78 17.70
CA GLU A 92 -5.90 -5.50 16.88
C GLU A 92 -5.12 -6.51 17.72
N TYR A 93 -4.56 -6.07 18.86
CA TYR A 93 -3.62 -6.86 19.67
C TYR A 93 -4.24 -7.49 20.93
N GLY A 94 -5.48 -7.16 21.25
CA GLY A 94 -6.18 -7.69 22.43
C GLY A 94 -5.70 -7.08 23.75
N ALA A 95 -6.27 -7.59 24.86
CA ALA A 95 -5.86 -7.29 26.23
C ALA A 95 -5.91 -8.56 27.09
N PRO A 96 -4.94 -9.48 26.92
CA PRO A 96 -4.96 -10.80 27.56
C PRO A 96 -4.78 -10.75 29.09
N ARG A 97 -4.28 -9.64 29.64
CA ARG A 97 -4.08 -9.43 31.09
C ARG A 97 -5.14 -8.53 31.74
N SER A 98 -6.21 -8.21 31.02
CA SER A 98 -7.31 -7.41 31.56
C SER A 98 -8.40 -8.29 32.16
N ASN A 99 -9.14 -7.77 33.14
CA ASN A 99 -10.26 -8.48 33.78
C ASN A 99 -11.34 -8.93 32.78
N ASN A 100 -11.47 -8.24 31.64
CA ASN A 100 -12.42 -8.55 30.57
C ASN A 100 -11.73 -9.14 29.33
N SER A 101 -10.61 -9.86 29.53
CA SER A 101 -9.74 -10.49 28.53
C SER A 101 -10.26 -10.41 27.09
N LEU A 102 -9.64 -9.55 26.29
CA LEU A 102 -9.98 -9.41 24.88
C LEU A 102 -8.95 -10.15 24.02
N ALA A 103 -9.42 -11.06 23.18
CA ALA A 103 -8.57 -11.74 22.21
C ALA A 103 -8.16 -10.78 21.07
N PRO A 104 -6.92 -10.90 20.55
CA PRO A 104 -6.49 -10.15 19.37
C PRO A 104 -7.34 -10.49 18.15
N GLY A 105 -7.67 -9.47 17.36
CA GLY A 105 -8.39 -9.64 16.11
C GLY A 105 -7.48 -9.90 14.90
N SER A 106 -6.32 -9.24 14.87
CA SER A 106 -5.31 -9.30 13.81
C SER A 106 -5.86 -8.98 12.41
N GLU A 107 -6.91 -8.14 12.31
CA GLU A 107 -7.58 -7.87 11.04
C GLU A 107 -6.69 -7.10 10.07
N LEU A 108 -5.89 -6.15 10.57
CA LEU A 108 -4.94 -5.41 9.72
C LEU A 108 -3.87 -6.34 9.17
N GLN A 109 -3.30 -7.21 10.02
CA GLN A 109 -2.28 -8.17 9.59
C GLN A 109 -2.83 -9.16 8.55
N LYS A 110 -4.05 -9.68 8.76
CA LYS A 110 -4.69 -10.60 7.81
C LYS A 110 -4.98 -9.92 6.48
N ALA A 111 -5.48 -8.67 6.50
CA ALA A 111 -5.72 -7.89 5.29
C ALA A 111 -4.42 -7.62 4.53
N LEU A 112 -3.33 -7.28 5.23
CA LEU A 112 -2.02 -7.08 4.63
C LEU A 112 -1.51 -8.34 3.92
N VAL A 113 -1.59 -9.50 4.58
CA VAL A 113 -1.17 -10.79 3.98
C VAL A 113 -2.03 -11.13 2.77
N LYS A 114 -3.36 -10.94 2.86
CA LYS A 114 -4.30 -11.22 1.78
C LYS A 114 -3.98 -10.41 0.51
N ASN A 115 -3.55 -9.17 0.66
CA ASN A 115 -3.30 -8.24 -0.46
C ASN A 115 -1.86 -8.33 -1.03
N ARG A 116 -1.01 -9.25 -0.54
CA ARG A 116 0.39 -9.34 -0.96
C ARG A 116 0.55 -9.56 -2.48
N SER A 117 -0.19 -10.51 -3.04
CA SER A 117 -0.08 -10.86 -4.46
C SER A 117 -0.53 -9.72 -5.38
N ASP A 118 -1.58 -8.98 -4.97
CA ASP A 118 -2.08 -7.82 -5.70
C ASP A 118 -1.08 -6.66 -5.66
N PHE A 119 -0.40 -6.47 -4.52
CA PHE A 119 0.68 -5.49 -4.41
C PHE A 119 1.84 -5.80 -5.35
N GLU A 120 2.32 -7.05 -5.37
CA GLU A 120 3.39 -7.49 -6.28
C GLU A 120 3.00 -7.27 -7.75
N SER A 121 1.76 -7.59 -8.10
CA SER A 121 1.21 -7.37 -9.45
C SER A 121 1.07 -5.88 -9.79
N GLY A 122 0.67 -5.07 -8.81
CA GLY A 122 0.57 -3.62 -8.94
C GLY A 122 1.94 -2.96 -9.16
N VAL A 123 2.98 -3.41 -8.45
CA VAL A 123 4.35 -2.95 -8.66
C VAL A 123 4.86 -3.35 -10.05
N ALA A 124 4.63 -4.59 -10.48
CA ALA A 124 5.00 -5.02 -11.83
C ALA A 124 4.31 -4.19 -12.91
N THR A 125 3.03 -3.88 -12.71
CA THR A 125 2.25 -2.99 -13.60
C THR A 125 2.84 -1.58 -13.62
N ALA A 126 3.19 -1.03 -12.46
CA ALA A 126 3.80 0.29 -12.35
C ALA A 126 5.13 0.38 -13.10
N VAL A 127 5.97 -0.65 -13.03
CA VAL A 127 7.21 -0.74 -13.81
C VAL A 127 6.90 -0.80 -15.31
N SER A 128 5.95 -1.64 -15.72
CA SER A 128 5.55 -1.73 -17.14
C SER A 128 5.01 -0.41 -17.68
N ASP A 129 4.23 0.33 -16.90
CA ASP A 129 3.67 1.61 -17.32
C ASP A 129 4.73 2.71 -17.35
N ALA A 130 5.72 2.67 -16.45
CA ALA A 130 6.87 3.57 -16.48
C ALA A 130 7.71 3.39 -17.75
N LEU A 131 7.94 2.13 -18.17
CA LEU A 131 8.64 1.79 -19.41
C LEU A 131 7.86 2.26 -20.65
N ARG A 132 6.55 2.00 -20.70
CA ARG A 132 5.70 2.48 -21.80
C ARG A 132 5.68 4.00 -21.92
N ALA A 133 5.74 4.70 -20.79
CA ALA A 133 5.76 6.16 -20.76
C ALA A 133 7.03 6.76 -21.41
N VAL A 134 8.11 5.99 -21.52
CA VAL A 134 9.35 6.38 -22.19
C VAL A 134 9.55 5.70 -23.55
N GLY A 135 8.53 4.98 -24.05
CA GLY A 135 8.55 4.37 -25.39
C GLY A 135 9.01 2.91 -25.46
N LEU A 136 9.06 2.21 -24.31
CA LEU A 136 9.47 0.80 -24.19
C LEU A 136 8.31 -0.18 -23.96
#